data_AF-A0A933YTX6-F1
#
_entry.id   AF-A0A933YTX6-F1
#
_cell.length_a   1.000
_cell.length_b   1.000
_cell.length_c   1.000
_cell.angle_alpha   90.00
_cell.angle_beta   90.00
_cell.angle_gamma   90.00
#
_symmetry.space_group_name_H-M   'P 1'
#
loop_
_entity.id
_entity.type
_entity.pdbx_description
1 polymer ?
#
loop_
_entity_poly.entity_id
_entity_poly.type
_entity_poly.pdbx_seq_one_letter_code
_entity_poly.pdbx_strand_id
1 'polypeptide(L)'
;MKIDKRDWVFVGLIVVVLAIFIGLTGREKTKLVPQDTMHKIAYDAAFNNAPGPDASLFKRAFFKPDKKAAEAFCEPCHLEKKVPFPPNHPAKNRCLFCHKFKQR
;
A
#
# COMPACT_ATOMS: atom_id res chain seq x y z
N MET A 1 35.19 -13.63 4.82
CA MET A 1 35.05 -13.06 3.45
C MET A 1 35.90 -11.80 3.38
N LYS A 2 36.84 -11.75 2.44
CA LYS A 2 37.71 -10.57 2.25
C LYS A 2 37.10 -9.78 1.10
N ILE A 3 36.58 -8.59 1.39
CA ILE A 3 35.96 -7.70 0.39
C ILE A 3 37.09 -7.16 -0.50
N ASP A 4 37.03 -7.48 -1.79
CA ASP A 4 38.01 -7.03 -2.78
C ASP A 4 37.66 -5.62 -3.28
N LYS A 5 38.58 -4.95 -3.97
CA LYS A 5 38.36 -3.63 -4.56
C LYS A 5 37.17 -3.63 -5.55
N ARG A 6 36.93 -4.77 -6.22
CA ARG A 6 35.79 -4.98 -7.11
C ARG A 6 34.45 -4.99 -6.37
N ASP A 7 34.43 -5.54 -5.16
CA ASP A 7 33.22 -5.57 -4.33
C ASP A 7 32.84 -4.15 -3.88
N TRP A 8 33.83 -3.30 -3.60
CA TRP A 8 33.59 -1.88 -3.30
C TRP A 8 32.98 -1.10 -4.47
N VAL A 9 33.36 -1.41 -5.70
CA VAL A 9 32.73 -0.81 -6.90
C VAL A 9 31.26 -1.25 -6.99
N PHE A 10 30.97 -2.53 -6.73
CA PHE A 10 29.60 -3.05 -6.75
C PHE A 10 28.73 -2.46 -5.64
N VAL A 11 29.26 -2.34 -4.42
CA VAL A 11 28.57 -1.66 -3.31
C VAL A 11 28.30 -0.20 -3.65
N GLY A 12 29.27 0.51 -4.22
CA GLY A 12 29.09 1.89 -4.69
C GLY A 12 27.95 2.02 -5.70
N LEU A 13 27.88 1.10 -6.67
CA LEU A 13 26.78 1.05 -7.65
C LEU A 13 25.42 0.87 -6.95
N ILE A 14 25.32 -0.07 -6.00
CA ILE A 14 24.07 -0.30 -5.24
C ILE A 14 23.64 0.97 -4.50
N VAL A 15 24.56 1.63 -3.81
CA VAL A 15 24.27 2.87 -3.08
C VAL A 15 23.76 3.96 -4.02
N VAL A 16 24.37 4.11 -5.20
CA VAL A 16 23.92 5.08 -6.22
C VAL A 16 22.51 4.76 -6.71
N VAL A 17 22.22 3.50 -7.05
CA VAL A 17 20.88 3.07 -7.48
C VAL A 17 19.86 3.37 -6.38
N LEU A 18 20.14 3.01 -5.12
CA LEU A 18 19.25 3.28 -4.00
C LEU A 18 19.02 4.78 -3.77
N ALA A 19 20.07 5.59 -3.87
CA ALA A 19 19.96 7.04 -3.74
C ALA A 19 19.07 7.65 -4.82
N ILE A 20 19.19 7.20 -6.08
CA ILE A 20 18.32 7.63 -7.18
C ILE A 20 16.87 7.23 -6.89
N PHE A 21 16.62 5.97 -6.51
CA PHE A 21 15.26 5.51 -6.18
C PHE A 21 14.65 6.34 -5.05
N ILE A 22 15.40 6.60 -3.98
CA ILE A 22 14.92 7.40 -2.85
C ILE A 22 14.65 8.86 -3.28
N GLY A 23 15.53 9.44 -4.11
CA GLY A 23 15.35 10.79 -4.65
C GLY A 23 14.15 10.91 -5.60
N LEU A 24 13.79 9.84 -6.32
CA LEU A 24 12.59 9.77 -7.16
C LEU A 24 11.32 9.48 -6.34
N THR A 25 11.43 8.87 -5.15
CA THR A 25 10.28 8.64 -4.27
C THR A 25 9.83 9.95 -3.59
N GLY A 26 9.08 10.79 -4.31
CA GLY A 26 8.16 11.71 -3.65
C GLY A 26 7.87 13.04 -4.35
N ARG A 27 6.58 13.26 -4.62
CA ARG A 27 5.85 14.53 -4.40
C ARG A 27 4.36 14.30 -4.12
N GLU A 28 3.80 13.21 -4.63
CA GLU A 28 2.38 12.87 -4.49
C GLU A 28 2.15 11.94 -3.28
N LYS A 29 1.71 12.48 -2.15
CA LYS A 29 1.17 11.65 -1.06
C LYS A 29 -0.31 11.40 -1.35
N THR A 30 -0.64 10.15 -1.62
CA THR A 30 -2.01 9.70 -1.84
C THR A 30 -2.82 9.88 -0.56
N LYS A 31 -4.12 10.18 -0.71
CA LYS A 31 -5.04 10.25 0.44
C LYS A 31 -5.33 8.83 0.96
N LEU A 32 -5.43 8.69 2.28
CA LEU A 32 -5.85 7.43 2.92
C LEU A 32 -7.35 7.20 2.69
N VAL A 33 -7.77 5.94 2.78
CA VAL A 33 -9.20 5.59 2.83
C VAL A 33 -9.79 6.13 4.14
N PRO A 34 -10.92 6.86 4.11
CA PRO A 34 -11.58 7.35 5.31
C PRO A 34 -12.02 6.22 6.24
N GLN A 35 -11.92 6.42 7.55
CA GLN A 35 -12.50 5.53 8.56
C GLN A 35 -13.86 6.09 8.99
N ASP A 36 -14.85 5.96 8.12
CA ASP A 36 -16.23 6.36 8.39
C ASP A 36 -17.18 5.18 8.14
N THR A 37 -18.47 5.43 8.38
CA THR A 37 -19.53 4.42 8.19
C THR A 37 -19.65 3.96 6.74
N MET A 38 -19.37 4.83 5.76
CA MET A 38 -19.48 4.52 4.33
C MET A 38 -18.36 3.61 3.85
N HIS A 39 -17.16 3.75 4.40
CA HIS A 39 -15.97 2.99 4.01
C HIS A 39 -15.74 1.75 4.87
N LYS A 40 -16.56 1.54 5.91
CA LYS A 40 -16.45 0.39 6.82
C LYS A 40 -16.45 -0.95 6.08
N ILE A 41 -17.28 -1.10 5.04
CA ILE A 41 -17.33 -2.33 4.23
C ILE A 41 -15.96 -2.72 3.63
N ALA A 42 -15.16 -1.74 3.20
CA ALA A 42 -13.83 -1.99 2.65
C ALA A 42 -12.84 -2.42 3.75
N TYR A 43 -12.95 -1.84 4.95
CA TYR A 43 -12.17 -2.27 6.11
C TYR A 43 -12.55 -3.69 6.54
N ASP A 44 -13.84 -3.98 6.65
CA ASP A 44 -14.31 -5.29 7.06
C ASP A 44 -13.89 -6.36 6.04
N ALA A 45 -14.04 -6.09 4.73
CA ALA A 45 -13.58 -7.00 3.68
C ALA A 45 -12.05 -7.24 3.71
N ALA A 46 -11.26 -6.20 4.02
CA ALA A 46 -9.80 -6.31 4.06
C ALA A 46 -9.27 -7.02 5.31
N PHE A 47 -9.97 -6.88 6.45
CA PHE A 47 -9.50 -7.31 7.77
C PHE A 47 -10.38 -8.40 8.41
N ASN A 48 -11.37 -8.96 7.70
CA ASN A 48 -12.22 -10.06 8.20
C ASN A 48 -11.41 -11.27 8.71
N ASN A 49 -10.28 -11.56 8.08
CA ASN A 49 -9.39 -12.66 8.42
C ASN A 49 -8.20 -12.20 9.29
N ALA A 50 -8.28 -11.01 9.89
CA ALA A 50 -7.22 -10.51 10.76
C ALA A 50 -7.07 -11.42 11.99
N PRO A 51 -5.83 -11.78 12.36
CA PRO A 51 -5.58 -12.57 13.54
C PRO A 51 -6.06 -11.85 14.80
N GLY A 52 -6.75 -12.59 15.67
CA GLY A 52 -7.18 -12.11 16.98
C GLY A 52 -6.00 -11.86 17.95
N PRO A 53 -6.30 -11.32 19.15
CA PRO A 53 -5.28 -11.06 20.17
C PRO A 53 -4.54 -12.32 20.63
N ASP A 54 -5.23 -13.47 20.57
CA ASP A 54 -4.82 -14.82 20.94
C ASP A 54 -3.95 -15.53 19.89
N ALA A 55 -3.85 -14.97 18.67
CA ALA A 55 -3.04 -15.55 17.61
C ALA A 55 -1.53 -15.45 17.90
N SER A 56 -0.76 -16.41 17.39
CA SER A 56 0.70 -16.41 17.53
C SER A 56 1.33 -15.12 16.99
N LEU A 57 2.43 -14.72 17.61
CA LEU A 57 3.18 -13.51 17.24
C LEU A 57 3.59 -13.54 15.76
N PHE A 58 3.95 -14.72 15.25
CA PHE A 58 4.26 -14.92 13.83
C PHE A 58 3.06 -14.62 12.92
N LYS A 59 1.86 -15.14 13.23
CA LYS A 59 0.67 -14.91 12.40
C LYS A 59 0.28 -13.44 12.37
N ARG A 60 0.46 -12.72 13.49
CA ARG A 60 0.21 -11.27 13.58
C ARG A 60 1.24 -10.45 12.80
N ALA A 61 2.52 -10.80 12.91
CA ALA A 61 3.61 -10.07 12.25
C ALA A 61 3.57 -10.18 10.71
N PHE A 62 3.12 -11.33 10.19
CA PHE A 62 3.08 -11.59 8.74
C PHE A 62 1.68 -11.46 8.13
N PHE A 63 0.69 -11.00 8.90
CA PHE A 63 -0.65 -10.77 8.37
C PHE A 63 -0.64 -9.70 7.27
N LYS A 64 -1.35 -9.98 6.18
CA LYS A 64 -1.57 -9.03 5.09
C LYS A 64 -3.08 -8.89 4.88
N PRO A 65 -3.62 -7.66 4.91
CA PRO A 65 -5.04 -7.46 4.62
C PRO A 65 -5.36 -7.84 3.17
N ASP A 66 -6.56 -8.37 2.95
CA ASP A 66 -7.05 -8.71 1.62
C ASP A 66 -7.52 -7.46 0.88
N LYS A 67 -6.55 -6.74 0.33
CA LYS A 67 -6.79 -5.54 -0.46
C LYS A 67 -7.63 -5.83 -1.70
N LYS A 68 -7.49 -7.00 -2.31
CA LYS A 68 -8.16 -7.29 -3.58
C LYS A 68 -9.66 -7.50 -3.35
N ALA A 69 -10.02 -8.21 -2.28
CA ALA A 69 -11.43 -8.35 -1.88
C ALA A 69 -12.05 -7.00 -1.55
N ALA A 70 -11.34 -6.14 -0.81
CA ALA A 70 -11.84 -4.82 -0.46
C ALA A 70 -12.00 -3.86 -1.66
N GLU A 71 -11.12 -3.95 -2.66
CA GLU A 71 -11.18 -3.12 -3.88
C GLU A 71 -12.45 -3.36 -4.72
N ALA A 72 -13.08 -4.54 -4.61
CA ALA A 72 -14.31 -4.86 -5.32
C ALA A 72 -15.49 -3.93 -4.94
N PHE A 73 -15.43 -3.31 -3.77
CA PHE A 73 -16.48 -2.39 -3.29
C PHE A 73 -16.21 -0.92 -3.65
N CYS A 74 -15.03 -0.58 -4.16
CA CYS A 74 -14.66 0.80 -4.45
C CYS A 74 -15.36 1.32 -5.71
N GLU A 75 -15.21 0.62 -6.83
CA GLU A 75 -15.71 1.10 -8.13
C GLU A 75 -17.24 1.27 -8.17
N PRO A 76 -18.07 0.32 -7.70
CA PRO A 76 -19.52 0.48 -7.73
C PRO A 76 -19.97 1.78 -7.05
N CYS A 77 -19.47 2.04 -5.83
CA CYS A 77 -19.84 3.22 -5.07
C CYS A 77 -19.23 4.52 -5.62
N HIS A 78 -17.95 4.52 -6.00
CA HIS A 78 -17.28 5.73 -6.50
C HIS A 78 -17.74 6.12 -7.90
N LEU A 79 -18.12 5.16 -8.73
CA LEU A 79 -18.69 5.40 -10.05
C LEU A 79 -20.14 5.88 -9.95
N GLU A 80 -20.98 5.23 -9.14
CA GLU A 80 -22.39 5.60 -8.94
C GLU A 80 -22.51 7.02 -8.35
N LYS A 81 -21.70 7.33 -7.33
CA LYS A 81 -21.66 8.67 -6.72
C LYS A 81 -20.91 9.71 -7.54
N LYS A 82 -20.41 9.33 -8.73
CA LYS A 82 -19.63 10.18 -9.66
C LYS A 82 -18.57 11.01 -8.93
N VAL A 83 -17.82 10.37 -8.02
CA VAL A 83 -16.77 11.06 -7.26
C VAL A 83 -15.70 11.50 -8.25
N PRO A 84 -15.47 12.82 -8.44
CA PRO A 84 -14.53 13.30 -9.43
C PRO A 84 -13.11 12.97 -9.00
N PHE A 85 -12.37 12.32 -9.90
CA PHE A 85 -10.94 12.12 -9.72
C PHE A 85 -10.19 13.40 -10.15
N PRO A 86 -9.04 13.71 -9.53
CA PRO A 86 -8.20 14.79 -10.00
C PRO A 86 -7.72 14.53 -11.45
N PRO A 87 -7.40 15.57 -12.23
CA PRO A 87 -7.06 15.44 -13.65
C PRO A 87 -5.92 14.45 -13.96
N ASN A 88 -4.98 14.30 -13.04
CA ASN A 88 -3.81 13.41 -13.18
C ASN A 88 -3.97 12.08 -12.41
N HIS A 89 -5.21 11.68 -12.09
CA HIS A 89 -5.42 10.40 -11.41
C HIS A 89 -5.06 9.23 -12.36
N PRO A 90 -4.32 8.21 -11.89
CA PRO A 90 -4.00 7.03 -12.69
C PRO A 90 -5.27 6.25 -13.07
N ALA A 91 -5.12 5.25 -13.95
CA ALA A 91 -6.22 4.37 -14.32
C ALA A 91 -6.88 3.74 -13.07
N LYS A 92 -8.18 3.42 -13.19
CA LYS A 92 -9.00 2.88 -12.10
C LYS A 92 -8.73 1.40 -11.86
N ASN A 93 -7.49 1.05 -11.54
CA ASN A 93 -7.09 -0.28 -11.15
C ASN A 93 -6.32 -0.20 -9.83
N ARG A 94 -6.64 -1.10 -8.88
CA ARG A 94 -5.87 -1.27 -7.64
C ARG A 94 -5.88 -0.04 -6.71
N CYS A 95 -7.06 0.43 -6.31
CA CYS A 95 -7.24 1.61 -5.45
C CYS A 95 -6.36 1.59 -4.18
N LEU A 96 -6.24 0.44 -3.51
CA LEU A 96 -5.54 0.29 -2.22
C LEU A 96 -4.02 0.10 -2.35
N PHE A 97 -3.49 0.16 -3.58
CA PHE A 97 -2.06 0.28 -3.81
C PHE A 97 -1.59 1.68 -3.40
N CYS A 98 -2.32 2.70 -3.88
CA CYS A 98 -2.08 4.10 -3.61
C CYS A 98 -2.83 4.57 -2.35
N HIS A 99 -4.12 4.32 -2.26
CA HIS A 99 -4.98 4.76 -1.16
C HIS A 99 -4.95 3.75 -0.01
N LYS A 100 -3.92 3.85 0.85
CA LYS A 100 -3.75 2.92 1.96
C LYS A 100 -4.88 3.11 2.99
N PHE A 101 -5.23 2.03 3.68
CA PHE A 101 -6.02 2.14 4.91
C PHE A 101 -5.24 2.90 5.97
N LYS A 102 -5.94 3.71 6.77
CA LYS A 102 -5.38 4.27 8.01
C LYS A 102 -4.90 3.11 8.89
N GLN A 103 -3.62 3.15 9.28
CA GLN A 103 -3.05 2.16 10.19
C GLN A 103 -3.80 2.21 11.52
N ARG A 104 -4.10 1.03 12.07
CA ARG A 104 -4.84 0.86 13.31
C ARG A 104 -3.87 0.82 14.49
#